data_AF-A0A2P2KUW7-F1
#
_entry.id   AF-A0A2P2KUW7-F1
#
_cell.length_a   1.000
_cell.length_b   1.000
_cell.length_c   1.000
_cell.angle_alpha   90.00
_cell.angle_beta   90.00
_cell.angle_gamma   90.00
#
_symmetry.space_group_name_H-M   'P 1'
#
loop_
_entity.id
_entity.type
_entity.pdbx_description
1 polymer ?
#
loop_
_entity_poly.entity_id
_entity_poly.type
_entity_poly.pdbx_seq_one_letter_code
_entity_poly.pdbx_strand_id
1 'polypeptide(L)'
;MTGWEDISSLRDQLKAHPLLGDPNRILLLACHGSMATSEQKLIFEKPPPNVRKIVLATNMAEASITINDVVFVVDCGKAKETTYDALNNTPCLLPSWISQASAQQRRGRAGRVQPGECYHLYPRCIYEAFSEYQLPELLRTPLNSLCLQIKSLQVGSIGEFLSAALQPPEPLAVQNAIDFLKMIGTLDDKEDLTDLGKYLSMLPVDPKLGKMLIMGAIFRCFDPILTIVSGLSARDPFLLPQDKKDLAGTAKSRFSAKDYSDHMALVRAYEGWKDAEREGSMYEYCWRNFLSAQTLQAIHSLRKQFCSILRDAGLIDADAGTNNILSHNQSLVRGIICSGLYPGISSVVPRETSMTFKTMDDGQVLLYMNSVNARYQTIPYPWLVFGEKVKVNTVFIRDSTGISDSILMLFGGALSCGPQAGHLKMLEGYIDFFMDPSLSECYLKLKEELDKLLEKKLQDPSFDIYKEGKYLMLAVQELVSGDQCEGRFVFGRESKKARESTDSDKNRFVRDGTNPKSLLQTLLMRAGHSPPNYKTKHLKTNEFRGLVEFKGMQFVGKPKKNKQLAERDAAIEALAWLTHTSSNIHDEDNSPPDVTDNMLKLLGKRHRSKRRSS
;
A
#
# COMPACT_ATOMS: atom_id res chain seq x y z
N MET A 1 -6.34 -23.52 16.64
CA MET A 1 -5.47 -22.37 17.01
C MET A 1 -5.93 -21.13 16.23
N THR A 2 -5.53 -19.92 16.63
CA THR A 2 -6.10 -18.70 16.03
C THR A 2 -5.48 -18.35 14.68
N GLY A 3 -4.21 -18.69 14.47
CA GLY A 3 -3.53 -18.43 13.21
C GLY A 3 -2.16 -19.09 13.13
N TRP A 4 -1.40 -18.70 12.12
CA TRP A 4 -0.11 -19.29 11.81
C TRP A 4 0.96 -19.08 12.90
N GLU A 5 0.99 -17.91 13.55
CA GLU A 5 1.96 -17.61 14.61
C GLU A 5 1.87 -18.62 15.75
N ASP A 6 0.64 -18.89 16.22
CA ASP A 6 0.38 -19.93 17.22
C ASP A 6 0.83 -21.31 16.74
N ILE A 7 0.47 -21.68 15.50
CA ILE A 7 0.81 -22.97 14.90
C ILE A 7 2.33 -23.14 14.85
N SER A 8 3.06 -22.14 14.39
CA SER A 8 4.52 -22.18 14.29
C SER A 8 5.16 -22.27 15.67
N SER A 9 4.72 -21.44 16.62
CA SER A 9 5.27 -21.42 17.97
C SER A 9 5.09 -22.79 18.66
N LEU A 10 3.89 -23.37 18.61
CA LEU A 10 3.64 -24.68 19.19
C LEU A 10 4.40 -25.79 18.45
N ARG A 11 4.48 -25.72 17.12
CA ARG A 11 5.25 -26.68 16.32
C ARG A 11 6.71 -26.72 16.74
N ASP A 12 7.32 -25.56 16.93
CA ASP A 12 8.73 -25.45 17.26
C ASP A 12 9.00 -25.93 18.71
N GLN A 13 8.07 -25.66 19.64
CA GLN A 13 8.11 -26.23 21.00
C GLN A 13 7.97 -27.76 21.00
N LEU A 14 7.05 -28.32 20.20
CA LEU A 14 6.87 -29.76 20.08
C LEU A 14 8.10 -30.44 19.48
N LYS A 15 8.71 -29.83 18.46
CA LYS A 15 9.96 -30.32 17.86
C LYS A 15 11.14 -30.31 18.83
N ALA A 16 11.21 -29.32 19.72
CA ALA A 16 12.28 -29.24 20.72
C ALA A 16 12.12 -30.26 21.86
N HIS A 17 10.92 -30.83 22.04
CA HIS A 17 10.65 -31.76 23.12
C HIS A 17 11.21 -33.17 22.81
N PRO A 18 12.01 -33.79 23.72
CA PRO A 18 12.71 -35.05 23.44
C PRO A 18 11.84 -36.21 22.97
N LEU A 19 10.59 -36.29 23.44
CA LEU A 19 9.65 -37.36 23.08
C LEU A 19 8.71 -36.99 21.93
N LEU A 20 8.36 -35.71 21.80
CA LEU A 20 7.33 -35.26 20.83
C LEU A 20 7.96 -34.77 19.52
N GLY A 21 9.25 -34.47 19.55
CA GLY A 21 10.04 -34.11 18.38
C GLY A 21 10.69 -35.30 17.67
N ASP A 22 10.60 -36.52 18.21
CA ASP A 22 11.15 -37.72 17.58
C ASP A 22 10.36 -38.09 16.30
N PRO A 23 10.97 -37.95 15.10
CA PRO A 23 10.28 -38.22 13.84
C PRO A 23 9.93 -39.70 13.65
N ASN A 24 10.55 -40.60 14.40
CA ASN A 24 10.22 -42.04 14.37
C ASN A 24 8.95 -42.36 15.17
N ARG A 25 8.44 -41.41 15.96
CA ARG A 25 7.26 -41.58 16.83
C ARG A 25 6.15 -40.61 16.49
N ILE A 26 6.46 -39.39 16.07
CA ILE A 26 5.48 -38.33 15.82
C ILE A 26 5.62 -37.81 14.38
N LEU A 27 4.49 -37.78 13.66
CA LEU A 27 4.35 -37.06 12.40
C LEU A 27 3.64 -35.73 12.67
N LEU A 28 4.40 -34.63 12.73
CA LEU A 28 3.88 -33.30 13.02
C LEU A 28 3.57 -32.55 11.72
N LEU A 29 2.29 -32.21 11.52
CA LEU A 29 1.80 -31.50 10.35
C LEU A 29 1.11 -30.20 10.75
N ALA A 30 1.21 -29.19 9.89
CA ALA A 30 0.47 -27.94 10.02
C ALA A 30 -0.64 -27.88 8.97
N CYS A 31 -1.74 -27.20 9.28
CA CYS A 31 -2.87 -27.00 8.39
C CYS A 31 -3.35 -25.54 8.49
N HIS A 32 -3.01 -24.74 7.48
CA HIS A 32 -3.35 -23.33 7.39
C HIS A 32 -3.66 -22.93 5.95
N GLY A 33 -4.56 -21.96 5.75
CA GLY A 33 -5.07 -21.57 4.44
C GLY A 33 -4.02 -21.04 3.45
N SER A 34 -2.87 -20.55 3.95
CA SER A 34 -1.74 -20.05 3.16
C SER A 34 -0.65 -21.09 2.87
N MET A 35 -0.82 -22.34 3.32
CA MET A 35 0.14 -23.42 3.03
C MET A 35 -0.01 -23.93 1.60
N ALA A 36 1.07 -24.53 1.07
CA ALA A 36 1.01 -25.19 -0.22
C ALA A 36 0.05 -26.39 -0.17
N THR A 37 -0.72 -26.61 -1.23
CA THR A 37 -1.70 -27.71 -1.23
C THR A 37 -1.05 -29.10 -1.17
N SER A 38 0.20 -29.25 -1.63
CA SER A 38 0.97 -30.49 -1.44
C SER A 38 1.15 -30.81 0.05
N GLU A 39 1.48 -29.82 0.88
CA GLU A 39 1.59 -29.98 2.33
C GLU A 39 0.23 -30.23 2.98
N GLN A 40 -0.83 -29.60 2.49
CA GLN A 40 -2.21 -29.88 2.92
C GLN A 40 -2.73 -31.26 2.47
N LYS A 41 -2.11 -31.92 1.48
CA LYS A 41 -2.49 -33.29 1.12
C LYS A 41 -2.00 -34.31 2.15
N LEU A 42 -0.83 -34.05 2.74
CA LEU A 42 -0.20 -34.94 3.72
C LEU A 42 -1.08 -35.19 4.96
N ILE A 43 -1.95 -34.24 5.32
CA ILE A 43 -2.86 -34.42 6.47
C ILE A 43 -3.90 -35.53 6.26
N PHE A 44 -4.23 -35.86 5.00
CA PHE A 44 -5.19 -36.92 4.67
C PHE A 44 -4.54 -38.31 4.59
N GLU A 45 -3.22 -38.37 4.46
CA GLU A 45 -2.49 -39.62 4.40
C GLU A 45 -2.46 -40.31 5.77
N LYS A 46 -2.49 -41.66 5.76
CA LYS A 46 -2.35 -42.45 6.99
C LYS A 46 -0.89 -42.38 7.45
N PRO A 47 -0.63 -42.16 8.75
CA PRO A 47 0.74 -42.19 9.26
C PRO A 47 1.35 -43.60 9.15
N PRO A 48 2.69 -43.70 9.11
CA PRO A 48 3.37 -44.99 9.18
C PRO A 48 2.99 -45.78 10.45
N PRO A 49 3.15 -47.12 10.45
CA PRO A 49 2.92 -47.94 11.63
C PRO A 49 3.73 -47.44 12.83
N ASN A 50 3.12 -47.43 14.02
CA ASN A 50 3.71 -46.95 15.28
C ASN A 50 4.07 -45.45 15.31
N VAL A 51 3.64 -44.66 14.32
CA VAL A 51 3.81 -43.19 14.31
C VAL A 51 2.47 -42.51 14.60
N ARG A 52 2.45 -41.59 15.56
CA ARG A 52 1.27 -40.77 15.87
C ARG A 52 1.29 -39.49 15.05
N LYS A 53 0.23 -39.27 14.27
CA LYS A 53 0.01 -38.01 13.54
C LYS A 53 -0.53 -36.94 14.49
N ILE A 54 0.07 -35.76 14.47
CA ILE A 54 -0.40 -34.55 15.17
C ILE A 54 -0.60 -33.46 14.13
N VAL A 55 -1.82 -32.93 14.03
CA VAL A 55 -2.16 -31.87 13.07
C VAL A 55 -2.47 -30.57 13.81
N LEU A 56 -1.67 -29.54 13.57
CA LEU A 56 -1.86 -28.20 14.11
C LEU A 56 -2.67 -27.36 13.12
N ALA A 57 -3.90 -26.99 13.46
CA ALA A 57 -4.83 -26.37 12.52
C ALA A 57 -5.53 -25.10 13.04
N THR A 58 -5.99 -24.28 12.10
CA THR A 58 -6.98 -23.21 12.35
C THR A 58 -8.42 -23.74 12.29
N ASN A 59 -9.42 -22.86 12.36
CA ASN A 59 -10.83 -23.16 12.10
C ASN A 59 -11.09 -23.76 10.70
N MET A 60 -10.11 -23.78 9.79
CA MET A 60 -10.23 -24.50 8.50
C MET A 60 -10.49 -26.01 8.69
N ALA A 61 -9.99 -26.62 9.76
CA ALA A 61 -10.25 -28.03 10.08
C ALA A 61 -11.65 -28.27 10.71
N GLU A 62 -12.35 -27.21 11.12
CA GLU A 62 -13.66 -27.28 11.75
C GLU A 62 -14.78 -27.59 10.76
N ALA A 63 -14.69 -27.07 9.53
CA ALA A 63 -15.70 -27.23 8.49
C ALA A 63 -15.09 -27.78 7.20
N SER A 64 -14.17 -27.02 6.59
CA SER A 64 -13.70 -27.19 5.21
C SER A 64 -12.88 -28.46 4.93
N ILE A 65 -12.34 -29.11 5.97
CA ILE A 65 -11.41 -30.25 5.82
C ILE A 65 -11.85 -31.40 6.72
N THR A 66 -11.85 -32.62 6.15
CA THR A 66 -12.21 -33.85 6.88
C THR A 66 -11.00 -34.78 6.95
N ILE A 67 -10.36 -34.81 8.12
CA ILE A 67 -9.29 -35.74 8.45
C ILE A 67 -9.93 -36.97 9.10
N ASN A 68 -9.75 -38.14 8.51
CA ASN A 68 -10.52 -39.33 8.88
C ASN A 68 -10.03 -39.98 10.18
N ASP A 69 -8.74 -39.93 10.48
CA ASP A 69 -8.08 -40.65 11.58
C ASP A 69 -7.91 -39.82 12.87
N VAL A 70 -8.69 -38.75 13.02
CA VAL A 70 -8.69 -37.94 14.24
C VAL A 70 -9.53 -38.61 15.32
N VAL A 71 -8.89 -38.88 16.46
CA VAL A 71 -9.52 -39.46 17.67
C VAL A 71 -9.43 -38.49 18.85
N PHE A 72 -8.44 -37.60 18.83
CA PHE A 72 -8.20 -36.62 19.89
C PHE A 72 -8.25 -35.22 19.28
N VAL A 73 -9.10 -34.35 19.84
CA VAL A 73 -9.18 -32.93 19.49
C VAL A 73 -8.77 -32.11 20.70
N VAL A 74 -7.86 -31.16 20.51
CA VAL A 74 -7.51 -30.15 21.52
C VAL A 74 -8.01 -28.80 21.04
N ASP A 75 -9.04 -28.29 21.69
CA ASP A 75 -9.73 -27.05 21.31
C ASP A 75 -9.31 -25.90 22.21
N CYS A 76 -8.62 -24.91 21.63
CA CYS A 76 -8.21 -23.71 22.35
C CYS A 76 -9.34 -22.68 22.57
N GLY A 77 -10.54 -22.90 22.01
CA GLY A 77 -11.71 -22.04 22.19
C GLY A 77 -11.65 -20.70 21.44
N LYS A 78 -10.59 -20.46 20.65
CA LYS A 78 -10.41 -19.22 19.90
C LYS A 78 -10.20 -19.47 18.40
N ALA A 79 -10.58 -18.51 17.58
CA ALA A 79 -10.32 -18.44 16.15
C ALA A 79 -10.09 -16.99 15.74
N LYS A 80 -9.36 -16.74 14.65
CA LYS A 80 -9.38 -15.42 14.00
C LYS A 80 -10.62 -15.36 13.10
N GLU A 81 -11.44 -14.35 13.31
CA GLU A 81 -12.66 -14.14 12.55
C GLU A 81 -12.65 -12.78 11.88
N THR A 82 -13.18 -12.73 10.65
CA THR A 82 -13.38 -11.48 9.92
C THR A 82 -14.59 -10.78 10.51
N THR A 83 -14.37 -9.55 10.95
CA THR A 83 -15.37 -8.60 11.43
C THR A 83 -15.28 -7.32 10.62
N TYR A 84 -16.33 -6.51 10.64
CA TYR A 84 -16.38 -5.25 9.92
C TYR A 84 -16.63 -4.09 10.88
N ASP A 85 -15.70 -3.14 10.90
CA ASP A 85 -15.85 -1.90 11.66
C ASP A 85 -16.50 -0.85 10.74
N ALA A 86 -17.82 -0.69 10.87
CA ALA A 86 -18.61 0.21 10.04
C ALA A 86 -18.27 1.69 10.26
N LEU A 87 -17.71 2.07 11.42
CA LEU A 87 -17.33 3.47 11.69
C LEU A 87 -16.07 3.86 10.90
N ASN A 88 -15.11 2.93 10.79
CA ASN A 88 -13.84 3.16 10.10
C ASN A 88 -13.81 2.57 8.68
N ASN A 89 -14.92 1.95 8.24
CA ASN A 89 -15.02 1.20 6.99
C ASN A 89 -13.87 0.18 6.80
N THR A 90 -13.47 -0.48 7.89
CA THR A 90 -12.25 -1.32 7.92
C THR A 90 -12.57 -2.77 8.25
N PRO A 91 -12.26 -3.72 7.37
CA PRO A 91 -12.23 -5.14 7.70
C PRO A 91 -11.19 -5.44 8.78
N CYS A 92 -11.63 -6.15 9.82
CA CYS A 92 -10.83 -6.52 10.97
C CYS A 92 -10.66 -8.05 11.03
N LEU A 93 -9.45 -8.52 11.31
CA LEU A 93 -9.16 -9.94 11.50
C LEU A 93 -8.60 -10.15 12.91
N LEU A 94 -9.51 -10.34 13.86
CA LEU A 94 -9.20 -10.35 15.29
C LEU A 94 -9.41 -11.76 15.88
N PRO A 95 -8.59 -12.16 16.86
CA PRO A 95 -8.83 -13.38 17.61
C PRO A 95 -10.06 -13.19 18.51
N SER A 96 -11.10 -13.99 18.28
CA SER A 96 -12.33 -14.02 19.08
C SER A 96 -12.51 -15.39 19.74
N TRP A 97 -13.36 -15.43 20.77
CA TRP A 97 -13.90 -16.69 21.28
C TRP A 97 -14.85 -17.28 20.24
N ILE A 98 -14.83 -18.61 20.11
CA ILE A 98 -15.71 -19.32 19.18
C ILE A 98 -17.13 -19.43 19.74
N SER A 99 -18.09 -19.78 18.87
CA SER A 99 -19.44 -20.11 19.30
C SER A 99 -19.55 -21.50 19.95
N GLN A 100 -20.62 -21.74 20.71
CA GLN A 100 -20.94 -23.07 21.24
C GLN A 100 -21.13 -24.09 20.10
N ALA A 101 -21.78 -23.68 19.01
CA ALA A 101 -21.92 -24.49 17.79
C ALA A 101 -20.56 -24.87 17.20
N SER A 102 -19.61 -23.94 17.13
CA SER A 102 -18.23 -24.21 16.67
C SER A 102 -17.49 -25.20 17.57
N ALA A 103 -17.60 -25.05 18.89
CA ALA A 103 -17.04 -26.02 19.83
C ALA A 103 -17.63 -27.43 19.63
N GLN A 104 -18.94 -27.52 19.39
CA GLN A 104 -19.62 -28.78 19.10
C GLN A 104 -19.15 -29.40 17.76
N GLN A 105 -18.95 -28.58 16.73
CA GLN A 105 -18.38 -29.02 15.44
C GLN A 105 -16.97 -29.59 15.63
N ARG A 106 -16.11 -28.91 16.40
CA ARG A 106 -14.76 -29.39 16.74
C ARG A 106 -14.79 -30.71 17.48
N ARG A 107 -15.65 -30.84 18.51
CA ARG A 107 -15.87 -32.11 19.22
C ARG A 107 -16.26 -33.23 18.25
N GLY A 108 -17.13 -32.94 17.29
CA GLY A 108 -17.56 -33.90 16.26
C GLY A 108 -16.44 -34.42 15.36
N ARG A 109 -15.29 -33.75 15.29
CA ARG A 109 -14.13 -34.20 14.50
C ARG A 109 -13.42 -35.41 15.11
N ALA A 110 -13.51 -35.62 16.42
CA ALA A 110 -12.89 -36.76 17.13
C ALA A 110 -13.68 -38.08 17.01
N GLY A 111 -14.99 -38.00 16.73
CA GLY A 111 -15.91 -39.14 16.84
C GLY A 111 -16.32 -39.78 15.51
N ARG A 112 -15.54 -39.60 14.43
CA ARG A 112 -15.97 -40.00 13.08
C ARG A 112 -15.78 -41.48 12.77
N VAL A 113 -14.61 -42.02 13.09
CA VAL A 113 -14.22 -43.39 12.74
C VAL A 113 -14.29 -44.35 13.93
N GLN A 114 -14.17 -43.82 15.15
CA GLN A 114 -14.25 -44.55 16.41
C GLN A 114 -14.56 -43.58 17.55
N PRO A 115 -14.90 -44.05 18.77
CA PRO A 115 -15.02 -43.18 19.94
C PRO A 115 -13.76 -42.34 20.14
N GLY A 116 -13.92 -41.05 20.38
CA GLY A 116 -12.82 -40.10 20.52
C GLY A 116 -13.07 -39.09 21.63
N GLU A 117 -12.05 -38.32 21.94
CA GLU A 117 -12.02 -37.38 23.05
C GLU A 117 -11.75 -35.95 22.55
N CYS A 118 -12.43 -34.99 23.16
CA CYS A 118 -12.23 -33.57 22.88
C CYS A 118 -11.88 -32.84 24.17
N TYR A 119 -10.68 -32.27 24.20
CA TYR A 119 -10.15 -31.50 25.31
C TYR A 119 -10.34 -30.01 25.05
N HIS A 120 -11.20 -29.37 25.84
CA HIS A 120 -11.44 -27.93 25.77
C HIS A 120 -10.51 -27.20 26.75
N LEU A 121 -9.70 -26.26 26.25
CA LEU A 121 -8.73 -25.49 27.04
C LEU A 121 -9.37 -24.25 27.70
N TYR A 122 -10.65 -24.34 28.04
CA TYR A 122 -11.43 -23.29 28.68
C TYR A 122 -12.38 -23.91 29.70
N PRO A 123 -12.62 -23.25 30.85
CA PRO A 123 -13.52 -23.77 31.86
C PRO A 123 -14.98 -23.66 31.40
N ARG A 124 -15.84 -24.45 32.04
CA ARG A 124 -17.28 -24.52 31.71
C ARG A 124 -17.97 -23.16 31.78
N CYS A 125 -17.63 -22.30 32.76
CA CYS A 125 -18.20 -20.96 32.87
C CYS A 125 -17.89 -20.06 31.66
N ILE A 126 -16.75 -20.28 30.98
CA ILE A 126 -16.40 -19.55 29.76
C ILE A 126 -17.18 -20.11 28.57
N TYR A 127 -17.37 -21.42 28.48
CA TYR A 127 -18.21 -22.04 27.47
C TYR A 127 -19.67 -21.57 27.55
N GLU A 128 -20.22 -21.49 28.77
CA GLU A 128 -21.57 -20.98 29.02
C GLU A 128 -21.73 -19.49 28.65
N ALA A 129 -20.62 -18.74 28.60
CA ALA A 129 -20.58 -17.36 28.14
C ALA A 129 -20.37 -17.20 26.62
N PHE A 130 -20.08 -18.27 25.88
CA PHE A 130 -19.97 -18.21 24.41
C PHE A 130 -21.33 -17.91 23.78
N SER A 131 -21.31 -17.21 22.65
CA SER A 131 -22.50 -17.10 21.80
C SER A 131 -22.90 -18.49 21.30
N GLU A 132 -24.21 -18.73 21.17
CA GLU A 132 -24.71 -20.03 20.72
C GLU A 132 -24.23 -20.32 19.29
N TYR A 133 -24.33 -19.31 18.41
CA TYR A 133 -23.93 -19.36 17.02
C TYR A 133 -22.95 -18.23 16.68
N GLN A 134 -22.20 -18.41 15.59
CA GLN A 134 -21.37 -17.35 15.02
C GLN A 134 -22.28 -16.27 14.41
N LEU A 135 -21.84 -15.01 14.50
CA LEU A 135 -22.55 -13.91 13.86
C LEU A 135 -22.65 -14.15 12.34
N PRO A 136 -23.86 -14.03 11.73
CA PRO A 136 -24.05 -14.23 10.30
C PRO A 136 -23.15 -13.33 9.47
N GLU A 137 -22.73 -13.83 8.30
CA GLU A 137 -21.83 -13.11 7.40
C GLU A 137 -22.37 -11.74 7.01
N LEU A 138 -23.68 -11.64 6.75
CA LEU A 138 -24.41 -10.41 6.46
C LEU A 138 -24.15 -9.27 7.45
N LEU A 139 -23.85 -9.59 8.72
CA LEU A 139 -23.66 -8.61 9.79
C LEU A 139 -22.18 -8.27 10.04
N ARG A 140 -21.24 -8.93 9.34
CA ARG A 140 -19.79 -8.83 9.65
C ARG A 140 -18.89 -8.67 8.44
N THR A 141 -19.45 -8.48 7.25
CA THR A 141 -18.71 -8.21 6.01
C THR A 141 -19.23 -6.94 5.33
N PRO A 142 -18.38 -6.25 4.52
CA PRO A 142 -18.84 -5.15 3.69
C PRO A 142 -19.93 -5.59 2.71
N LEU A 143 -20.95 -4.76 2.50
CA LEU A 143 -22.15 -5.12 1.74
C LEU A 143 -22.11 -4.72 0.25
N ASN A 144 -20.98 -4.20 -0.23
CA ASN A 144 -20.84 -3.60 -1.57
C ASN A 144 -21.37 -4.51 -2.69
N SER A 145 -20.89 -5.75 -2.76
CA SER A 145 -21.31 -6.72 -3.79
C SER A 145 -22.77 -7.14 -3.65
N LEU A 146 -23.26 -7.25 -2.40
CA LEU A 146 -24.64 -7.62 -2.13
C LEU A 146 -25.60 -6.51 -2.57
N CYS A 147 -25.31 -5.26 -2.23
CA CYS A 147 -26.11 -4.10 -2.64
C CYS A 147 -26.19 -3.97 -4.17
N LEU A 148 -25.09 -4.23 -4.89
CA LEU A 148 -25.08 -4.26 -6.35
C LEU A 148 -25.99 -5.37 -6.90
N GLN A 149 -25.92 -6.58 -6.34
CA GLN A 149 -26.79 -7.69 -6.74
C GLN A 149 -28.27 -7.41 -6.47
N ILE A 150 -28.60 -6.81 -5.33
CA ILE A 150 -29.98 -6.41 -5.00
C ILE A 150 -30.52 -5.46 -6.07
N LYS A 151 -29.76 -4.44 -6.45
CA LYS A 151 -30.18 -3.51 -7.50
C LYS A 151 -30.27 -4.16 -8.88
N SER A 152 -29.43 -5.14 -9.21
CA SER A 152 -29.51 -5.84 -10.49
C SER A 152 -30.76 -6.73 -10.62
N LEU A 153 -31.29 -7.22 -9.49
CA LEU A 153 -32.56 -7.94 -9.42
C LEU A 153 -33.79 -7.03 -9.56
N GLN A 154 -33.60 -5.71 -9.65
CA GLN A 154 -34.67 -4.71 -9.76
C GLN A 154 -35.68 -4.77 -8.60
N VAL A 155 -35.20 -5.16 -7.41
CA VAL A 155 -36.00 -5.18 -6.19
C VAL A 155 -35.85 -3.86 -5.42
N GLY A 156 -36.87 -3.02 -5.47
CA GLY A 156 -37.09 -1.84 -4.60
C GLY A 156 -35.86 -1.02 -4.16
N SER A 157 -35.96 -0.44 -2.95
CA SER A 157 -34.82 0.19 -2.27
C SER A 157 -33.94 -0.89 -1.62
N ILE A 158 -32.60 -0.70 -1.66
CA ILE A 158 -31.64 -1.59 -0.99
C ILE A 158 -31.95 -1.65 0.52
N GLY A 159 -32.21 -0.50 1.14
CA GLY A 159 -32.47 -0.40 2.57
C GLY A 159 -33.73 -1.16 2.98
N GLU A 160 -34.82 -0.98 2.22
CA GLU A 160 -36.08 -1.69 2.46
C GLU A 160 -35.91 -3.20 2.31
N PHE A 161 -35.23 -3.65 1.25
CA PHE A 161 -34.98 -5.06 1.01
C PHE A 161 -34.17 -5.71 2.14
N LEU A 162 -33.07 -5.07 2.56
CA LEU A 162 -32.22 -5.59 3.64
C LEU A 162 -32.89 -5.52 5.02
N SER A 163 -33.80 -4.56 5.24
CA SER A 163 -34.57 -4.48 6.47
C SER A 163 -35.51 -5.68 6.67
N ALA A 164 -35.90 -6.36 5.59
CA ALA A 164 -36.74 -7.56 5.61
C ALA A 164 -35.96 -8.87 5.82
N ALA A 165 -34.63 -8.81 5.95
CA ALA A 165 -33.81 -9.99 6.22
C ALA A 165 -34.12 -10.60 7.60
N LEU A 166 -33.85 -11.90 7.77
CA LEU A 166 -34.04 -12.62 9.05
C LEU A 166 -33.32 -11.91 10.22
N GLN A 167 -32.12 -11.41 9.95
CA GLN A 167 -31.37 -10.53 10.83
C GLN A 167 -30.84 -9.37 9.97
N PRO A 168 -31.49 -8.20 10.04
CA PRO A 168 -31.10 -7.07 9.20
C PRO A 168 -29.74 -6.50 9.63
N PRO A 169 -28.90 -6.05 8.68
CA PRO A 169 -27.65 -5.35 9.00
C PRO A 169 -27.90 -3.96 9.58
N GLU A 170 -26.89 -3.43 10.26
CA GLU A 170 -26.90 -2.06 10.76
C GLU A 170 -27.12 -1.06 9.60
N PRO A 171 -28.01 -0.06 9.74
CA PRO A 171 -28.29 0.91 8.67
C PRO A 171 -27.04 1.63 8.16
N LEU A 172 -26.08 1.92 9.05
CA LEU A 172 -24.81 2.55 8.67
C LEU A 172 -23.99 1.68 7.72
N ALA A 173 -23.97 0.36 7.91
CA ALA A 173 -23.24 -0.56 7.02
C ALA A 173 -23.87 -0.60 5.62
N VAL A 174 -25.19 -0.49 5.54
CA VAL A 174 -25.94 -0.39 4.28
C VAL A 174 -25.63 0.95 3.59
N GLN A 175 -25.68 2.05 4.33
CA GLN A 175 -25.39 3.39 3.81
C GLN A 175 -23.96 3.48 3.28
N ASN A 176 -22.97 2.99 4.03
CA ASN A 176 -21.57 2.95 3.59
C ASN A 176 -21.40 2.21 2.26
N ALA A 177 -22.13 1.10 2.06
CA ALA A 177 -22.09 0.35 0.82
C ALA A 177 -22.75 1.12 -0.35
N ILE A 178 -23.86 1.80 -0.11
CA ILE A 178 -24.52 2.66 -1.12
C ILE A 178 -23.60 3.82 -1.52
N ASP A 179 -23.03 4.52 -0.54
CA ASP A 179 -22.13 5.65 -0.77
C ASP A 179 -20.86 5.21 -1.52
N PHE A 180 -20.33 4.05 -1.18
CA PHE A 180 -19.22 3.45 -1.91
C PHE A 180 -19.59 3.16 -3.38
N LEU A 181 -20.75 2.53 -3.64
CA LEU A 181 -21.21 2.23 -4.99
C LEU A 181 -21.48 3.48 -5.81
N LYS A 182 -21.99 4.56 -5.21
CA LYS A 182 -22.11 5.88 -5.83
C LYS A 182 -20.73 6.46 -6.15
N MET A 183 -19.80 6.42 -5.19
CA MET A 183 -18.44 6.94 -5.35
C MET A 183 -17.67 6.28 -6.50
N ILE A 184 -17.82 4.97 -6.71
CA ILE A 184 -17.17 4.28 -7.83
C ILE A 184 -17.94 4.42 -9.16
N GLY A 185 -19.10 5.08 -9.17
CA GLY A 185 -19.92 5.34 -10.36
C GLY A 185 -20.80 4.15 -10.77
N THR A 186 -21.06 3.21 -9.86
CA THR A 186 -21.94 2.04 -10.11
C THR A 186 -23.41 2.40 -9.97
N LEU A 187 -23.72 3.29 -9.02
CA LEU A 187 -25.05 3.83 -8.79
C LEU A 187 -25.03 5.34 -9.05
N ASP A 188 -26.16 5.88 -9.49
CA ASP A 188 -26.37 7.33 -9.53
C ASP A 188 -26.85 7.88 -8.18
N ASP A 189 -27.11 9.19 -8.10
CA ASP A 189 -27.58 9.84 -6.87
C ASP A 189 -28.93 9.29 -6.38
N LYS A 190 -29.76 8.74 -7.28
CA LYS A 190 -31.07 8.14 -7.01
C LYS A 190 -30.99 6.66 -6.65
N GLU A 191 -29.78 6.09 -6.57
CA GLU A 191 -29.54 4.67 -6.36
C GLU A 191 -29.99 3.77 -7.53
N ASP A 192 -30.07 4.32 -8.74
CA ASP A 192 -30.31 3.56 -9.96
C ASP A 192 -28.98 3.09 -10.56
N LEU A 193 -29.02 1.94 -11.25
CA LEU A 193 -27.83 1.38 -11.90
C LEU A 193 -27.41 2.23 -13.09
N THR A 194 -26.17 2.73 -13.06
CA THR A 194 -25.52 3.36 -14.22
C THR A 194 -25.18 2.30 -15.28
N ASP A 195 -24.77 2.73 -16.48
CA ASP A 195 -24.33 1.78 -17.52
C ASP A 195 -23.08 0.99 -17.07
N LEU A 196 -22.17 1.62 -16.32
CA LEU A 196 -21.08 0.92 -15.64
C LEU A 196 -21.65 -0.14 -14.68
N GLY A 197 -22.61 0.23 -13.84
CA GLY A 197 -23.21 -0.68 -12.87
C GLY A 197 -23.90 -1.89 -13.48
N LYS A 198 -24.52 -1.73 -14.66
CA LYS A 198 -25.10 -2.85 -15.42
C LYS A 198 -24.03 -3.88 -15.80
N TYR A 199 -22.90 -3.46 -16.36
CA TYR A 199 -21.80 -4.39 -16.67
C TYR A 199 -21.18 -5.00 -15.41
N LEU A 200 -21.00 -4.22 -14.35
CA LEU A 200 -20.44 -4.71 -13.10
C LEU A 200 -21.31 -5.81 -12.48
N SER A 201 -22.63 -5.67 -12.56
CA SER A 201 -23.57 -6.67 -12.02
C SER A 201 -23.49 -8.04 -12.70
N MET A 202 -22.91 -8.13 -13.90
CA MET A 202 -22.70 -9.38 -14.64
C MET A 202 -21.41 -10.10 -14.22
N LEU A 203 -20.48 -9.40 -13.57
CA LEU A 203 -19.17 -9.93 -13.21
C LEU A 203 -19.21 -10.56 -11.81
N PRO A 204 -18.71 -11.80 -11.62
CA PRO A 204 -18.70 -12.48 -10.32
C PRO A 204 -17.49 -12.05 -9.47
N VAL A 205 -17.28 -10.75 -9.30
CA VAL A 205 -16.15 -10.16 -8.55
C VAL A 205 -16.62 -8.97 -7.71
N ASP A 206 -15.76 -8.50 -6.80
CA ASP A 206 -15.98 -7.24 -6.11
C ASP A 206 -16.15 -6.08 -7.13
N PRO A 207 -17.12 -5.17 -6.95
CA PRO A 207 -17.39 -4.07 -7.88
C PRO A 207 -16.14 -3.27 -8.27
N LYS A 208 -15.20 -3.08 -7.34
CA LYS A 208 -13.95 -2.33 -7.56
C LYS A 208 -13.03 -3.04 -8.57
N LEU A 209 -12.95 -4.37 -8.48
CA LEU A 209 -12.17 -5.21 -9.38
C LEU A 209 -12.86 -5.33 -10.75
N GLY A 210 -14.19 -5.40 -10.76
CA GLY A 210 -14.97 -5.35 -12.00
C GLY A 210 -14.73 -4.04 -12.76
N LYS A 211 -14.70 -2.90 -12.05
CA LYS A 211 -14.43 -1.59 -12.65
C LYS A 211 -13.03 -1.55 -13.26
N MET A 212 -12.03 -2.07 -12.53
CA MET A 212 -10.67 -2.21 -13.05
C MET A 212 -10.66 -2.96 -14.39
N LEU A 213 -11.39 -4.07 -14.46
CA LEU A 213 -11.41 -4.95 -15.61
C LEU A 213 -12.05 -4.31 -16.84
N ILE A 214 -13.20 -3.65 -16.66
CA ILE A 214 -13.90 -2.89 -17.70
C ILE A 214 -13.01 -1.75 -18.20
N MET A 215 -12.38 -1.01 -17.30
CA MET A 215 -11.46 0.07 -17.66
C MET A 215 -10.24 -0.46 -18.41
N GLY A 216 -9.70 -1.62 -18.05
CA GLY A 216 -8.61 -2.28 -18.79
C GLY A 216 -8.98 -2.65 -20.22
N ALA A 217 -10.23 -3.07 -20.45
CA ALA A 217 -10.78 -3.32 -21.79
C ALA A 217 -10.90 -2.01 -22.60
N ILE A 218 -11.51 -0.97 -22.03
CA ILE A 218 -11.71 0.32 -22.70
C ILE A 218 -10.37 0.98 -23.07
N PHE A 219 -9.37 0.91 -22.17
CA PHE A 219 -8.05 1.51 -22.37
C PHE A 219 -7.04 0.61 -23.12
N ARG A 220 -7.49 -0.52 -23.70
CA ARG A 220 -6.67 -1.44 -24.50
C ARG A 220 -5.39 -1.92 -23.78
N CYS A 221 -5.46 -2.11 -22.47
CA CYS A 221 -4.41 -2.68 -21.63
C CYS A 221 -4.92 -3.91 -20.88
N PHE A 222 -5.72 -4.73 -21.57
CA PHE A 222 -6.57 -5.73 -20.96
C PHE A 222 -5.82 -6.89 -20.31
N ASP A 223 -4.80 -7.45 -20.94
CA ASP A 223 -4.10 -8.66 -20.47
C ASP A 223 -3.45 -8.53 -19.07
N PRO A 224 -2.64 -7.48 -18.77
CA PRO A 224 -2.09 -7.32 -17.43
C PRO A 224 -3.19 -7.10 -16.38
N ILE A 225 -4.20 -6.29 -16.71
CA ILE A 225 -5.34 -6.02 -15.81
C ILE A 225 -6.15 -7.29 -15.54
N LEU A 226 -6.39 -8.11 -16.56
CA LEU A 226 -7.05 -9.39 -16.45
C LEU A 226 -6.29 -10.34 -15.51
N THR A 227 -4.95 -10.33 -15.55
CA THR A 227 -4.12 -11.08 -14.59
C THR A 227 -4.27 -10.55 -13.17
N ILE A 228 -4.21 -9.23 -13.00
CA ILE A 228 -4.32 -8.57 -11.69
C ILE A 228 -5.68 -8.88 -11.05
N VAL A 229 -6.77 -8.65 -11.76
CA VAL A 229 -8.14 -8.91 -11.26
C VAL A 229 -8.34 -10.39 -10.93
N SER A 230 -7.82 -11.30 -11.76
CA SER A 230 -7.89 -12.74 -11.50
C SER A 230 -7.07 -13.17 -10.29
N GLY A 231 -5.90 -12.55 -10.06
CA GLY A 231 -5.09 -12.84 -8.88
C GLY A 231 -5.65 -12.26 -7.59
N LEU A 232 -6.24 -11.05 -7.63
CA LEU A 232 -6.91 -10.45 -6.48
C LEU A 232 -8.22 -11.16 -6.12
N SER A 233 -8.88 -11.79 -7.11
CA SER A 233 -10.08 -12.62 -6.89
C SER A 233 -9.74 -14.05 -6.41
N ALA A 234 -8.46 -14.42 -6.45
CA ALA A 234 -7.95 -15.71 -5.98
C ALA A 234 -7.10 -15.53 -4.71
N ARG A 235 -6.54 -16.63 -4.20
CA ARG A 235 -5.50 -16.53 -3.16
C ARG A 235 -4.22 -15.98 -3.76
N ASP A 236 -3.38 -15.36 -2.93
CA ASP A 236 -2.03 -14.93 -3.34
C ASP A 236 -1.21 -16.16 -3.83
N PRO A 237 -0.68 -16.17 -5.07
CA PRO A 237 0.15 -17.27 -5.55
C PRO A 237 1.54 -17.31 -4.90
N PHE A 238 2.01 -16.21 -4.30
CA PHE A 238 3.29 -16.16 -3.61
C PHE A 238 3.21 -16.85 -2.24
N LEU A 239 3.92 -17.96 -2.12
CA LEU A 239 4.05 -18.71 -0.87
C LEU A 239 5.10 -18.04 0.01
N LEU A 240 4.82 -17.97 1.31
CA LEU A 240 5.76 -17.43 2.29
C LEU A 240 6.07 -18.45 3.41
N PRO A 241 6.85 -19.52 3.12
CA PRO A 241 7.24 -20.49 4.15
C PRO A 241 8.10 -19.81 5.21
N GLN A 242 7.82 -20.04 6.50
CA GLN A 242 8.53 -19.39 7.62
C GLN A 242 10.05 -19.55 7.53
N ASP A 243 10.49 -20.80 7.38
CA ASP A 243 11.90 -21.19 7.38
C ASP A 243 12.66 -20.60 6.16
N LYS A 244 11.91 -20.08 5.17
CA LYS A 244 12.45 -19.51 3.93
C LYS A 244 11.84 -18.13 3.62
N LYS A 245 11.37 -17.38 4.63
CA LYS A 245 10.73 -16.07 4.44
C LYS A 245 11.59 -15.11 3.64
N ASP A 246 12.87 -15.01 3.99
CA ASP A 246 13.79 -14.07 3.34
C ASP A 246 14.06 -14.46 1.89
N LEU A 247 14.18 -15.77 1.61
CA LEU A 247 14.34 -16.30 0.26
C LEU A 247 13.07 -16.06 -0.58
N ALA A 248 11.89 -16.36 -0.03
CA ALA A 248 10.61 -16.16 -0.69
C ALA A 248 10.34 -14.68 -0.97
N GLY A 249 10.59 -13.80 0.00
CA GLY A 249 10.45 -12.36 -0.19
C GLY A 249 11.47 -11.77 -1.17
N THR A 250 12.69 -12.33 -1.24
CA THR A 250 13.69 -11.97 -2.26
C THR A 250 13.28 -12.49 -3.65
N ALA A 251 12.67 -13.67 -3.74
CA ALA A 251 12.12 -14.15 -5.00
C ALA A 251 10.97 -13.25 -5.49
N LYS A 252 10.04 -12.89 -4.60
CA LYS A 252 8.95 -11.94 -4.91
C LYS A 252 9.47 -10.57 -5.35
N SER A 253 10.51 -10.04 -4.71
CA SER A 253 11.07 -8.74 -5.08
C SER A 253 11.73 -8.70 -6.46
N ARG A 254 12.19 -9.85 -6.99
CA ARG A 254 12.69 -9.94 -8.38
C ARG A 254 11.58 -9.66 -9.39
N PHE A 255 10.35 -10.10 -9.11
CA PHE A 255 9.18 -9.78 -9.94
C PHE A 255 8.74 -8.32 -9.84
N SER A 256 9.07 -7.63 -8.74
CA SER A 256 8.82 -6.18 -8.66
C SER A 256 9.62 -5.42 -9.71
N ALA A 257 10.84 -5.86 -10.05
CA ALA A 257 11.72 -5.18 -11.00
C ALA A 257 12.00 -3.70 -10.68
N LYS A 258 11.85 -3.28 -9.41
CA LYS A 258 11.86 -1.87 -8.96
C LYS A 258 10.71 -1.03 -9.52
N ASP A 259 9.57 -1.65 -9.80
CA ASP A 259 8.35 -0.94 -10.19
C ASP A 259 7.49 -0.53 -9.01
N TYR A 260 7.82 -0.94 -7.78
CA TYR A 260 7.07 -0.55 -6.58
C TYR A 260 5.57 -0.91 -6.68
N SER A 261 5.27 -2.10 -7.21
CA SER A 261 3.91 -2.56 -7.49
C SER A 261 3.76 -4.06 -7.26
N ASP A 262 2.98 -4.44 -6.24
CA ASP A 262 2.60 -5.84 -5.97
C ASP A 262 1.81 -6.43 -7.15
N HIS A 263 0.91 -5.63 -7.73
CA HIS A 263 0.06 -6.02 -8.85
C HIS A 263 0.89 -6.33 -10.10
N MET A 264 1.93 -5.52 -10.41
CA MET A 264 2.82 -5.83 -11.54
C MET A 264 3.75 -7.01 -11.25
N ALA A 265 4.14 -7.21 -9.99
CA ALA A 265 4.89 -8.41 -9.61
C ALA A 265 4.09 -9.69 -9.85
N LEU A 266 2.78 -9.66 -9.56
CA LEU A 266 1.85 -10.75 -9.89
C LEU A 266 1.76 -10.99 -11.41
N VAL A 267 1.65 -9.93 -12.22
CA VAL A 267 1.63 -10.05 -13.69
C VAL A 267 2.86 -10.80 -14.19
N ARG A 268 4.06 -10.38 -13.77
CA ARG A 268 5.32 -11.01 -14.22
C ARG A 268 5.48 -12.46 -13.74
N ALA A 269 4.99 -12.76 -12.53
CA ALA A 269 5.00 -14.13 -12.02
C ALA A 269 4.08 -15.05 -12.83
N TYR A 270 2.91 -14.55 -13.25
CA TYR A 270 2.00 -15.29 -14.13
C TYR A 270 2.55 -15.46 -15.55
N GLU A 271 3.10 -14.39 -16.14
CA GLU A 271 3.71 -14.44 -17.48
C GLU A 271 4.87 -15.44 -17.51
N GLY A 272 5.80 -15.37 -16.56
CA GLY A 272 6.91 -16.32 -16.51
C GLY A 272 6.46 -17.76 -16.21
N TRP A 273 5.34 -17.95 -15.50
CA TRP A 273 4.74 -19.28 -15.34
C TRP A 273 4.17 -19.81 -16.67
N LYS A 274 3.51 -18.96 -17.47
CA LYS A 274 3.03 -19.32 -18.81
C LYS A 274 4.17 -19.63 -19.77
N ASP A 275 5.32 -18.96 -19.63
CA ASP A 275 6.51 -19.25 -20.42
C ASP A 275 7.10 -20.60 -20.04
N ALA A 276 7.26 -20.87 -18.74
CA ALA A 276 7.72 -22.15 -18.22
C ALA A 276 6.77 -23.31 -18.58
N GLU A 277 5.47 -23.07 -18.69
CA GLU A 277 4.50 -24.06 -19.18
C GLU A 277 4.79 -24.46 -20.64
N ARG A 278 5.11 -23.49 -21.52
CA ARG A 278 5.46 -23.77 -22.92
C ARG A 278 6.77 -24.54 -23.05
N GLU A 279 7.69 -24.32 -22.12
CA GLU A 279 9.00 -24.99 -22.06
C GLU A 279 8.96 -26.34 -21.32
N GLY A 280 7.84 -26.71 -20.69
CA GLY A 280 7.73 -27.91 -19.87
C GLY A 280 8.44 -27.84 -18.52
N SER A 281 8.87 -26.65 -18.08
CA SER A 281 9.64 -26.40 -16.84
C SER A 281 8.78 -25.83 -15.69
N MET A 282 7.44 -25.91 -15.81
CA MET A 282 6.47 -25.29 -14.89
C MET A 282 6.72 -25.59 -13.41
N TYR A 283 7.02 -26.85 -13.08
CA TYR A 283 7.28 -27.27 -11.70
C TYR A 283 8.53 -26.59 -11.13
N GLU A 284 9.62 -26.57 -11.89
CA GLU A 284 10.88 -25.95 -11.49
C GLU A 284 10.71 -24.43 -11.31
N TYR A 285 9.98 -23.78 -12.23
CA TYR A 285 9.66 -22.36 -12.13
C TYR A 285 8.90 -22.03 -10.84
N CYS A 286 7.87 -22.82 -10.51
CA CYS A 286 7.09 -22.60 -9.29
C CYS A 286 7.91 -22.83 -8.04
N TRP A 287 8.70 -23.90 -8.02
CA TRP A 287 9.57 -24.25 -6.89
C TRP A 287 10.62 -23.18 -6.62
N ARG A 288 11.34 -22.74 -7.66
CA ARG A 288 12.42 -21.73 -7.54
C ARG A 288 11.91 -20.38 -7.05
N ASN A 289 10.68 -20.03 -7.42
CA ASN A 289 10.11 -18.71 -7.15
C ASN A 289 9.10 -18.70 -5.99
N PHE A 290 8.94 -19.82 -5.26
CA PHE A 290 7.97 -19.95 -4.17
C PHE A 290 6.53 -19.65 -4.62
N LEU A 291 6.12 -20.19 -5.75
CA LEU A 291 4.78 -19.99 -6.30
C LEU A 291 3.90 -21.24 -6.17
N SER A 292 2.60 -21.05 -5.95
CA SER A 292 1.60 -22.10 -6.00
C SER A 292 1.12 -22.35 -7.43
N ALA A 293 1.53 -23.46 -8.03
CA ALA A 293 1.05 -23.89 -9.35
C ALA A 293 -0.48 -24.02 -9.42
N GLN A 294 -1.13 -24.48 -8.34
CA GLN A 294 -2.60 -24.60 -8.30
C GLN A 294 -3.27 -23.24 -8.30
N THR A 295 -2.72 -22.27 -7.55
CA THR A 295 -3.23 -20.92 -7.53
C THR A 295 -3.06 -20.25 -8.89
N LEU A 296 -1.90 -20.42 -9.54
CA LEU A 296 -1.66 -19.91 -10.89
C LEU A 296 -2.61 -20.54 -11.93
N GLN A 297 -2.92 -21.83 -11.81
CA GLN A 297 -3.92 -22.48 -12.64
C GLN A 297 -5.35 -21.94 -12.39
N ALA A 298 -5.70 -21.65 -11.13
CA ALA A 298 -6.97 -21.04 -10.79
C ALA A 298 -7.07 -19.62 -11.37
N ILE A 299 -6.00 -18.82 -11.27
CA ILE A 299 -5.88 -17.51 -11.91
C ILE A 299 -6.07 -17.64 -13.42
N HIS A 300 -5.40 -18.59 -14.07
CA HIS A 300 -5.56 -18.83 -15.51
C HIS A 300 -7.02 -19.18 -15.90
N SER A 301 -7.71 -19.93 -15.05
CA SER A 301 -9.12 -20.30 -15.27
C SER A 301 -10.06 -19.10 -15.13
N LEU A 302 -9.84 -18.24 -14.11
CA LEU A 302 -10.57 -16.99 -13.94
C LEU A 302 -10.33 -16.03 -15.12
N ARG A 303 -9.09 -15.92 -15.62
CA ARG A 303 -8.78 -15.12 -16.81
C ARG A 303 -9.64 -15.52 -18.01
N LYS A 304 -9.82 -16.82 -18.24
CA LYS A 304 -10.68 -17.34 -19.31
C LYS A 304 -12.15 -16.97 -19.12
N GLN A 305 -12.66 -17.12 -17.89
CA GLN A 305 -14.05 -16.80 -17.56
C GLN A 305 -14.35 -15.31 -17.76
N PHE A 306 -13.52 -14.45 -17.19
CA PHE A 306 -13.66 -12.99 -17.30
C PHE A 306 -13.55 -12.51 -18.74
N CYS A 307 -12.60 -13.05 -19.51
CA CYS A 307 -12.49 -12.77 -20.94
C CYS A 307 -13.76 -13.18 -21.70
N SER A 308 -14.36 -14.33 -21.39
CA SER A 308 -15.63 -14.74 -22.00
C SER A 308 -16.74 -13.75 -21.70
N ILE A 309 -16.95 -13.40 -20.43
CA ILE A 309 -18.04 -12.50 -20.01
C ILE A 309 -17.93 -11.13 -20.69
N LEU A 310 -16.72 -10.56 -20.76
CA LEU A 310 -16.50 -9.27 -21.41
C LEU A 310 -16.66 -9.32 -22.92
N ARG A 311 -16.35 -10.46 -23.54
CA ARG A 311 -16.59 -10.67 -24.97
C ARG A 311 -18.08 -10.73 -25.27
N ASP A 312 -18.81 -11.47 -24.44
CA ASP A 312 -20.27 -11.60 -24.56
C ASP A 312 -20.97 -10.26 -24.31
N ALA A 313 -20.39 -9.40 -23.45
CA ALA A 313 -20.83 -8.02 -23.23
C ALA A 313 -20.42 -7.04 -24.34
N GLY A 314 -19.64 -7.44 -25.34
CA GLY A 314 -19.17 -6.58 -26.44
C GLY A 314 -18.13 -5.54 -26.04
N LEU A 315 -17.54 -5.64 -24.85
CA LEU A 315 -16.53 -4.69 -24.36
C LEU A 315 -15.11 -5.00 -24.83
N ILE A 316 -14.86 -6.23 -25.30
CA ILE A 316 -13.58 -6.63 -25.90
C ILE A 316 -13.79 -7.16 -27.31
N ASP A 317 -12.85 -6.83 -28.20
CA ASP A 317 -12.84 -7.31 -29.56
C ASP A 317 -12.44 -8.80 -29.63
N ALA A 318 -12.84 -9.49 -30.71
CA ALA A 318 -12.43 -10.86 -30.96
C ALA A 318 -10.91 -10.98 -31.19
N ASP A 319 -10.28 -9.93 -31.73
CA ASP A 319 -8.84 -9.85 -31.89
C ASP A 319 -8.15 -9.46 -30.56
N ALA A 320 -7.35 -10.39 -30.03
CA ALA A 320 -6.60 -10.15 -28.80
C ALA A 320 -5.53 -9.06 -28.95
N GLY A 321 -5.01 -8.81 -30.17
CA GLY A 321 -4.02 -7.77 -30.42
C GLY A 321 -4.57 -6.38 -30.17
N THR A 322 -5.76 -6.11 -30.69
CA THR A 322 -6.45 -4.81 -30.53
C THR A 322 -6.72 -4.46 -29.07
N ASN A 323 -7.10 -5.43 -28.24
CA ASN A 323 -7.38 -5.22 -26.81
C ASN A 323 -6.13 -4.95 -25.95
N ASN A 324 -4.92 -5.10 -26.52
CA ASN A 324 -3.65 -5.10 -25.77
C ASN A 324 -2.59 -4.13 -26.32
N ILE A 325 -2.98 -3.23 -27.23
CA ILE A 325 -2.07 -2.25 -27.85
C ILE A 325 -1.29 -1.45 -26.80
N LEU A 326 -1.91 -1.14 -25.66
CA LEU A 326 -1.33 -0.32 -24.59
C LEU A 326 -0.93 -1.12 -23.34
N SER A 327 -0.92 -2.45 -23.41
CA SER A 327 -0.53 -3.31 -22.26
C SER A 327 0.91 -3.10 -21.80
N HIS A 328 1.79 -2.60 -22.66
CA HIS A 328 3.18 -2.25 -22.30
C HIS A 328 3.32 -0.86 -21.65
N ASN A 329 2.29 0.00 -21.72
CA ASN A 329 2.32 1.31 -21.06
C ASN A 329 2.06 1.14 -19.57
N GLN A 330 3.14 1.01 -18.79
CA GLN A 330 3.09 0.79 -17.34
C GLN A 330 2.37 1.91 -16.59
N SER A 331 2.54 3.17 -17.00
CA SER A 331 1.87 4.31 -16.36
C SER A 331 0.35 4.25 -16.56
N LEU A 332 -0.09 3.86 -17.75
CA LEU A 332 -1.51 3.65 -18.01
C LEU A 332 -2.07 2.47 -17.22
N VAL A 333 -1.35 1.34 -17.17
CA VAL A 333 -1.76 0.18 -16.36
C VAL A 333 -1.91 0.57 -14.88
N ARG A 334 -1.00 1.40 -14.33
CA ARG A 334 -1.16 1.99 -12.98
C ARG A 334 -2.38 2.89 -12.86
N GLY A 335 -2.69 3.67 -13.89
CA GLY A 335 -3.93 4.45 -13.99
C GLY A 335 -5.17 3.57 -13.86
N ILE A 336 -5.20 2.44 -14.56
CA ILE A 336 -6.32 1.50 -14.48
C ILE A 336 -6.38 0.78 -13.13
N ILE A 337 -5.23 0.40 -12.56
CA ILE A 337 -5.18 -0.11 -11.18
C ILE A 337 -5.75 0.94 -10.21
N CYS A 338 -5.41 2.22 -10.39
CA CYS A 338 -5.94 3.33 -9.60
C CYS A 338 -7.45 3.43 -9.73
N SER A 339 -8.01 3.38 -10.95
CA SER A 339 -9.46 3.52 -11.16
C SER A 339 -10.28 2.38 -10.53
N GLY A 340 -9.69 1.18 -10.46
CA GLY A 340 -10.30 0.02 -9.84
C GLY A 340 -10.16 -0.04 -8.32
N LEU A 341 -9.03 0.39 -7.76
CA LEU A 341 -8.76 0.28 -6.31
C LEU A 341 -9.12 1.55 -5.54
N TYR A 342 -9.43 2.65 -6.21
CA TYR A 342 -9.97 3.86 -5.59
C TYR A 342 -11.26 3.54 -4.79
N PRO A 343 -11.45 4.09 -3.58
CA PRO A 343 -10.67 5.14 -2.90
C PRO A 343 -9.51 4.63 -2.03
N GLY A 344 -9.09 3.37 -2.16
CA GLY A 344 -8.00 2.78 -1.37
C GLY A 344 -6.65 3.42 -1.66
N ILE A 345 -6.36 4.57 -1.05
CA ILE A 345 -5.15 5.37 -1.27
C ILE A 345 -4.43 5.63 0.05
N SER A 346 -3.10 5.56 -0.01
CA SER A 346 -2.21 5.95 1.07
C SER A 346 -1.18 6.96 0.58
N SER A 347 -1.02 8.05 1.33
CA SER A 347 0.09 9.00 1.13
C SER A 347 1.42 8.37 1.56
N VAL A 348 2.46 8.59 0.76
CA VAL A 348 3.85 8.25 1.09
C VAL A 348 4.53 9.49 1.64
N VAL A 349 4.81 9.49 2.95
CA VAL A 349 5.46 10.61 3.63
C VAL A 349 6.93 10.24 3.88
N PRO A 350 7.88 10.78 3.10
CA PRO A 350 9.30 10.54 3.31
C PRO A 350 9.77 11.21 4.61
N ARG A 351 10.65 10.52 5.34
CA ARG A 351 11.40 10.99 6.52
C ARG A 351 12.90 10.86 6.23
N GLU A 352 13.75 11.44 7.08
CA GLU A 352 15.21 11.46 6.88
C GLU A 352 15.83 10.07 6.60
N THR A 353 15.31 9.01 7.23
CA THR A 353 15.84 7.65 7.15
C THR A 353 14.78 6.57 6.91
N SER A 354 13.52 6.97 6.72
CA SER A 354 12.39 6.03 6.58
C SER A 354 11.23 6.68 5.83
N MET A 355 10.15 5.93 5.60
CA MET A 355 8.91 6.45 5.06
C MET A 355 7.75 6.01 5.95
N THR A 356 6.74 6.86 6.04
CA THR A 356 5.50 6.55 6.75
C THR A 356 4.32 6.64 5.81
N PHE A 357 3.36 5.74 5.98
CA PHE A 357 2.18 5.63 5.15
C PHE A 357 0.97 6.12 5.91
N LYS A 358 0.10 6.90 5.25
CA LYS A 358 -1.11 7.44 5.86
C LYS A 358 -2.33 7.27 4.97
N THR A 359 -3.41 6.79 5.54
CA THR A 359 -4.73 6.67 4.89
C THR A 359 -5.71 7.68 5.47
N MET A 360 -6.83 7.87 4.76
CA MET A 360 -7.94 8.73 5.19
C MET A 360 -8.54 8.29 6.51
N ASP A 361 -8.91 7.02 6.61
CA ASP A 361 -9.74 6.54 7.72
C ASP A 361 -8.91 6.21 8.97
N ASP A 362 -7.70 5.66 8.79
CA ASP A 362 -6.93 5.10 9.92
C ASP A 362 -5.70 5.94 10.30
N GLY A 363 -5.42 7.03 9.58
CA GLY A 363 -4.18 7.79 9.77
C GLY A 363 -2.96 6.94 9.43
N GLN A 364 -2.02 6.74 10.37
CA GLN A 364 -0.78 6.01 10.08
C GLN A 364 -1.03 4.50 9.93
N VAL A 365 -0.60 3.95 8.79
CA VAL A 365 -0.69 2.51 8.47
C VAL A 365 0.66 1.91 8.16
N LEU A 366 0.74 0.58 8.13
CA LEU A 366 1.94 -0.16 7.76
C LEU A 366 1.69 -1.01 6.49
N LEU A 367 2.75 -1.32 5.76
CA LEU A 367 2.69 -2.30 4.67
C LEU A 367 2.85 -3.70 5.24
N TYR A 368 2.06 -4.64 4.75
CA TYR A 368 2.18 -6.04 5.14
C TYR A 368 3.53 -6.62 4.68
N MET A 369 4.13 -7.51 5.48
CA MET A 369 5.48 -8.04 5.22
C MET A 369 5.65 -8.74 3.85
N ASN A 370 4.55 -9.21 3.27
CA ASN A 370 4.54 -9.88 1.97
C ASN A 370 4.43 -8.91 0.79
N SER A 371 4.20 -7.62 1.03
CA SER A 371 4.21 -6.60 -0.02
C SER A 371 5.65 -6.37 -0.51
N VAL A 372 5.83 -6.22 -1.81
CA VAL A 372 7.13 -5.84 -2.40
C VAL A 372 7.57 -4.46 -1.90
N ASN A 373 6.61 -3.56 -1.64
CA ASN A 373 6.85 -2.19 -1.19
C ASN A 373 7.38 -2.13 0.25
N ALA A 374 7.07 -3.12 1.08
CA ALA A 374 7.61 -3.22 2.44
C ALA A 374 9.14 -3.45 2.49
N ARG A 375 9.77 -3.85 1.37
CA ARG A 375 11.21 -4.13 1.30
C ARG A 375 12.05 -2.97 0.80
N TYR A 376 11.44 -1.92 0.26
CA TYR A 376 12.17 -0.74 -0.19
C TYR A 376 12.36 0.23 0.97
N GLN A 377 13.46 0.97 0.98
CA GLN A 377 13.70 2.05 1.95
C GLN A 377 13.03 3.35 1.51
N THR A 378 12.95 3.57 0.19
CA THR A 378 12.34 4.74 -0.44
C THR A 378 11.44 4.29 -1.58
N ILE A 379 10.29 4.97 -1.71
CA ILE A 379 9.35 4.78 -2.82
C ILE A 379 9.27 6.13 -3.55
N PRO A 380 9.56 6.18 -4.87
CA PRO A 380 9.62 7.41 -5.64
C PRO A 380 8.23 7.93 -6.07
N TYR A 381 7.16 7.44 -5.44
CA TYR A 381 5.78 7.80 -5.74
C TYR A 381 5.15 8.51 -4.54
N PRO A 382 4.38 9.59 -4.74
CA PRO A 382 3.71 10.32 -3.67
C PRO A 382 2.57 9.51 -3.03
N TRP A 383 1.99 8.57 -3.79
CA TRP A 383 0.83 7.78 -3.37
C TRP A 383 1.05 6.30 -3.61
N LEU A 384 0.42 5.49 -2.75
CA LEU A 384 0.18 4.07 -2.97
C LEU A 384 -1.32 3.86 -3.10
N VAL A 385 -1.76 3.16 -4.15
CA VAL A 385 -3.11 2.61 -4.22
C VAL A 385 -3.12 1.15 -3.76
N PHE A 386 -4.15 0.72 -3.05
CA PHE A 386 -4.26 -0.61 -2.45
C PHE A 386 -5.68 -1.18 -2.51
N GLY A 387 -5.81 -2.51 -2.56
CA GLY A 387 -7.12 -3.17 -2.63
C GLY A 387 -7.73 -3.49 -1.27
N GLU A 388 -6.94 -4.06 -0.36
CA GLU A 388 -7.37 -4.44 0.97
C GLU A 388 -6.44 -3.90 2.06
N LYS A 389 -7.06 -3.36 3.11
CA LYS A 389 -6.43 -3.13 4.41
C LYS A 389 -7.06 -4.04 5.45
N VAL A 390 -6.25 -4.52 6.39
CA VAL A 390 -6.72 -5.38 7.49
C VAL A 390 -6.18 -4.87 8.82
N LYS A 391 -7.08 -4.75 9.80
CA LYS A 391 -6.70 -4.43 11.18
C LYS A 391 -6.46 -5.72 11.97
N VAL A 392 -5.24 -5.87 12.48
CA VAL A 392 -4.85 -6.98 13.39
C VAL A 392 -4.48 -6.37 14.75
N ASN A 393 -3.24 -5.91 14.90
CA ASN A 393 -2.79 -5.08 16.03
C ASN A 393 -2.67 -3.60 15.62
N THR A 394 -2.25 -3.41 14.36
CA THR A 394 -2.22 -2.16 13.63
C THR A 394 -2.90 -2.40 12.27
N VAL A 395 -3.18 -1.32 11.55
CA VAL A 395 -3.76 -1.43 10.19
C VAL A 395 -2.64 -1.71 9.19
N PHE A 396 -2.80 -2.79 8.43
CA PHE A 396 -1.85 -3.20 7.39
C PHE A 396 -2.49 -3.14 6.01
N ILE A 397 -1.81 -2.51 5.06
CA ILE A 397 -2.11 -2.62 3.63
C ILE A 397 -1.51 -3.92 3.09
N ARG A 398 -2.32 -4.78 2.47
CA ARG A 398 -1.88 -6.11 2.02
C ARG A 398 -1.06 -6.08 0.74
N ASP A 399 -1.52 -5.31 -0.23
CA ASP A 399 -0.98 -5.14 -1.57
C ASP A 399 -0.99 -3.66 -1.94
N SER A 400 -0.03 -3.20 -2.73
CA SER A 400 0.03 -1.79 -3.13
C SER A 400 0.74 -1.55 -4.45
N THR A 401 0.40 -0.43 -5.10
CA THR A 401 1.06 0.09 -6.31
C THR A 401 1.34 1.56 -6.15
N GLY A 402 2.59 1.97 -6.42
CA GLY A 402 2.96 3.39 -6.50
C GLY A 402 2.29 4.08 -7.68
N ILE A 403 1.67 5.23 -7.43
CA ILE A 403 1.03 6.06 -8.45
C ILE A 403 1.45 7.53 -8.29
N SER A 404 1.36 8.26 -9.41
CA SER A 404 1.69 9.67 -9.49
C SER A 404 0.48 10.56 -9.19
N ASP A 405 0.70 11.87 -9.09
CA ASP A 405 -0.37 12.85 -8.87
C ASP A 405 -1.30 12.93 -10.10
N SER A 406 -0.73 12.93 -11.32
CA SER A 406 -1.49 12.91 -12.57
C SER A 406 -2.40 11.68 -12.66
N ILE A 407 -1.88 10.50 -12.29
CA ILE A 407 -2.66 9.26 -12.27
C ILE A 407 -3.85 9.41 -11.30
N LEU A 408 -3.60 9.89 -10.09
CA LEU A 408 -4.63 10.05 -9.09
C LEU A 408 -5.72 11.05 -9.53
N MET A 409 -5.33 12.18 -10.12
CA MET A 409 -6.28 13.19 -10.59
C MET A 409 -7.17 12.68 -11.74
N LEU A 410 -6.59 11.97 -12.71
CA LEU A 410 -7.33 11.49 -13.88
C LEU A 410 -8.19 10.25 -13.56
N PHE A 411 -7.62 9.26 -12.86
CA PHE A 411 -8.26 7.96 -12.64
C PHE A 411 -8.84 7.77 -11.24
N GLY A 412 -8.64 8.72 -10.31
CA GLY A 412 -9.29 8.74 -9.01
C GLY A 412 -10.71 9.31 -9.05
N GLY A 413 -11.17 9.83 -7.91
CA GLY A 413 -12.52 10.37 -7.73
C GLY A 413 -12.74 11.74 -8.37
N ALA A 414 -13.91 12.31 -8.10
CA ALA A 414 -14.30 13.62 -8.62
C ALA A 414 -13.36 14.74 -8.16
N LEU A 415 -12.98 15.61 -9.10
CA LEU A 415 -12.20 16.82 -8.83
C LEU A 415 -13.14 18.01 -8.67
N SER A 416 -12.85 18.87 -7.70
CA SER A 416 -13.57 20.12 -7.46
C SER A 416 -12.59 21.27 -7.26
N CYS A 417 -13.01 22.49 -7.60
CA CYS A 417 -12.19 23.68 -7.39
C CYS A 417 -12.15 24.05 -5.90
N GLY A 418 -10.95 24.33 -5.41
CA GLY A 418 -10.73 24.91 -4.10
C GLY A 418 -10.96 26.44 -4.07
N PRO A 419 -10.84 27.07 -2.89
CA PRO A 419 -11.03 28.51 -2.72
C PRO A 419 -9.99 29.38 -3.45
N GLN A 420 -8.84 28.83 -3.84
CA GLN A 420 -7.76 29.57 -4.47
C GLN A 420 -7.61 29.16 -5.95
N ALA A 421 -7.19 30.08 -6.81
CA ALA A 421 -6.84 29.75 -8.19
C ALA A 421 -5.68 28.73 -8.20
N GLY A 422 -5.78 27.68 -9.01
CA GLY A 422 -4.78 26.61 -9.02
C GLY A 422 -4.95 25.54 -7.94
N HIS A 423 -6.01 25.62 -7.12
CA HIS A 423 -6.32 24.63 -6.08
C HIS A 423 -7.40 23.66 -6.55
N LEU A 424 -7.07 22.37 -6.61
CA LEU A 424 -8.03 21.28 -6.82
C LEU A 424 -8.19 20.45 -5.55
N LYS A 425 -9.40 19.93 -5.34
CA LYS A 425 -9.81 19.11 -4.21
C LYS A 425 -10.39 17.79 -4.68
N MET A 426 -10.12 16.72 -3.93
CA MET A 426 -10.74 15.41 -4.07
C MET A 426 -11.13 14.90 -2.69
N LEU A 427 -12.16 14.03 -2.61
CA LEU A 427 -12.70 13.49 -1.35
C LEU A 427 -13.04 14.60 -0.35
N GLU A 428 -13.91 15.53 -0.77
CA GLU A 428 -14.36 16.66 0.06
C GLU A 428 -13.24 17.56 0.61
N GLY A 429 -12.08 17.57 -0.07
CA GLY A 429 -10.91 18.35 0.34
C GLY A 429 -9.97 17.63 1.29
N TYR A 430 -10.10 16.31 1.45
CA TYR A 430 -9.08 15.52 2.14
C TYR A 430 -7.77 15.44 1.32
N ILE A 431 -7.89 15.45 -0.01
CA ILE A 431 -6.75 15.50 -0.92
C ILE A 431 -6.78 16.85 -1.63
N ASP A 432 -5.73 17.64 -1.40
CA ASP A 432 -5.53 18.95 -2.01
C ASP A 432 -4.36 18.92 -3.00
N PHE A 433 -4.58 19.46 -4.19
CA PHE A 433 -3.56 19.66 -5.22
C PHE A 433 -3.39 21.16 -5.49
N PHE A 434 -2.16 21.66 -5.38
CA PHE A 434 -1.84 23.09 -5.60
C PHE A 434 -0.90 23.25 -6.78
N MET A 435 -1.39 23.80 -7.89
CA MET A 435 -0.66 23.95 -9.14
C MET A 435 -0.89 25.31 -9.80
N ASP A 436 -0.28 25.53 -10.96
CA ASP A 436 -0.58 26.70 -11.78
C ASP A 436 -2.07 26.71 -12.18
N PRO A 437 -2.77 27.86 -12.13
CA PRO A 437 -4.19 27.94 -12.49
C PRO A 437 -4.52 27.34 -13.85
N SER A 438 -3.69 27.58 -14.87
CA SER A 438 -3.93 27.05 -16.22
C SER A 438 -3.85 25.52 -16.26
N LEU A 439 -2.93 24.93 -15.48
CA LEU A 439 -2.79 23.49 -15.36
C LEU A 439 -3.97 22.88 -14.60
N SER A 440 -4.45 23.54 -13.54
CA SER A 440 -5.61 23.07 -12.78
C SER A 440 -6.89 23.02 -13.63
N GLU A 441 -7.12 24.06 -14.45
CA GLU A 441 -8.24 24.09 -15.39
C GLU A 441 -8.10 23.02 -16.47
N CYS A 442 -6.87 22.77 -16.93
CA CYS A 442 -6.58 21.73 -17.90
C CYS A 442 -6.96 20.34 -17.34
N TYR A 443 -6.52 20.00 -16.13
CA TYR A 443 -6.88 18.72 -15.49
C TYR A 443 -8.39 18.58 -15.29
N LEU A 444 -9.08 19.64 -14.85
CA LEU A 444 -10.52 19.61 -14.64
C LEU A 444 -11.27 19.34 -15.96
N LYS A 445 -10.95 20.10 -17.02
CA LYS A 445 -11.56 19.93 -18.34
C LYS A 445 -11.24 18.57 -18.95
N LEU A 446 -10.00 18.11 -18.80
CA LEU A 446 -9.56 16.83 -19.34
C LEU A 446 -10.25 15.66 -18.65
N LYS A 447 -10.43 15.74 -17.33
CA LYS A 447 -11.20 14.75 -16.57
C LYS A 447 -12.68 14.74 -16.99
N GLU A 448 -13.31 15.91 -17.09
CA GLU A 448 -14.71 16.03 -17.51
C GLU A 448 -14.94 15.43 -18.91
N GLU A 449 -14.09 15.77 -19.88
CA GLU A 449 -14.18 15.22 -21.24
C GLU A 449 -13.86 13.72 -21.28
N LEU A 450 -12.95 13.24 -20.43
CA LEU A 450 -12.64 11.82 -20.32
C LEU A 450 -13.84 11.05 -19.76
N ASP A 451 -14.46 11.54 -18.70
CA ASP A 451 -15.63 10.91 -18.08
C ASP A 451 -16.81 10.86 -19.07
N LYS A 452 -17.09 11.94 -19.82
CA LYS A 452 -18.09 11.95 -20.91
C LYS A 452 -17.78 10.95 -22.01
N LEU A 453 -16.51 10.82 -22.38
CA LEU A 453 -16.08 9.89 -23.42
C LEU A 453 -16.24 8.44 -22.98
N LEU A 454 -15.94 8.14 -21.71
CA LEU A 454 -16.15 6.82 -21.10
C LEU A 454 -17.63 6.48 -21.00
N GLU A 455 -18.48 7.43 -20.61
CA GLU A 455 -19.92 7.24 -20.55
C GLU A 455 -20.50 6.87 -21.92
N LYS A 456 -20.10 7.56 -22.99
CA LYS A 456 -20.51 7.22 -24.37
C LYS A 456 -20.10 5.79 -24.75
N LYS A 457 -18.89 5.36 -24.37
CA LYS A 457 -18.40 4.00 -24.63
C LYS A 457 -19.17 2.94 -23.84
N LEU A 458 -19.62 3.25 -22.62
CA LEU A 458 -20.41 2.33 -21.80
C LEU A 458 -21.86 2.23 -22.31
N GLN A 459 -22.42 3.33 -22.80
CA GLN A 459 -23.75 3.37 -23.44
C GLN A 459 -23.79 2.59 -24.76
N ASP A 460 -22.74 2.71 -25.57
CA ASP A 460 -22.60 1.99 -26.85
C ASP A 460 -21.25 1.26 -26.92
N PRO A 461 -21.22 -0.07 -26.69
CA PRO A 461 -20.01 -0.87 -26.82
C PRO A 461 -19.34 -0.79 -28.20
N SER A 462 -20.07 -0.45 -29.27
CA SER A 462 -19.51 -0.33 -30.62
C SER A 462 -18.77 0.99 -30.85
N PHE A 463 -18.92 1.96 -29.95
CA PHE A 463 -18.27 3.26 -30.03
C PHE A 463 -16.73 3.14 -29.99
N ASP A 464 -16.03 3.67 -30.99
CA ASP A 464 -14.55 3.65 -31.03
C ASP A 464 -13.96 4.87 -30.31
N ILE A 465 -13.65 4.67 -29.03
CA ILE A 465 -13.09 5.70 -28.15
C ILE A 465 -11.74 6.25 -28.66
N TYR A 466 -10.96 5.48 -29.43
CA TYR A 466 -9.67 5.91 -29.95
C TYR A 466 -9.75 6.66 -31.27
N LYS A 467 -10.88 6.52 -31.99
CA LYS A 467 -11.15 7.30 -33.20
C LYS A 467 -11.78 8.64 -32.86
N GLU A 468 -12.86 8.62 -32.08
CA GLU A 468 -13.61 9.83 -31.71
C GLU A 468 -12.87 10.65 -30.64
N GLY A 469 -12.24 9.99 -29.67
CA GLY A 469 -11.48 10.61 -28.58
C GLY A 469 -9.97 10.65 -28.80
N LYS A 470 -9.48 10.52 -30.05
CA LYS A 470 -8.05 10.28 -30.36
C LYS A 470 -7.09 11.20 -29.60
N TYR A 471 -7.29 12.51 -29.68
CA TYR A 471 -6.40 13.49 -29.07
C TYR A 471 -6.50 13.49 -27.55
N LEU A 472 -7.70 13.25 -27.01
CA LEU A 472 -7.91 13.15 -25.57
C LEU A 472 -7.17 11.94 -25.00
N MET A 473 -7.29 10.77 -25.64
CA MET A 473 -6.61 9.55 -25.23
C MET A 473 -5.08 9.67 -25.32
N LEU A 474 -4.56 10.40 -26.31
CA LEU A 474 -3.12 10.72 -26.40
C LEU A 474 -2.69 11.66 -25.28
N ALA A 475 -3.47 12.69 -24.98
CA ALA A 475 -3.19 13.62 -23.88
C ALA A 475 -3.19 12.92 -22.52
N VAL A 476 -4.15 12.03 -22.26
CA VAL A 476 -4.18 11.19 -21.05
C VAL A 476 -2.90 10.36 -20.93
N GLN A 477 -2.50 9.67 -22.00
CA GLN A 477 -1.30 8.84 -22.04
C GLN A 477 -0.02 9.64 -21.77
N GLU A 478 0.11 10.82 -22.40
CA GLU A 478 1.27 11.69 -22.20
C GLU A 478 1.33 12.22 -20.77
N LEU A 479 0.20 12.64 -20.18
CA LEU A 479 0.15 13.17 -18.82
C LEU A 479 0.52 12.12 -17.76
N VAL A 480 0.04 10.89 -17.88
CA VAL A 480 0.39 9.83 -16.93
C VAL A 480 1.82 9.32 -17.12
N SER A 481 2.36 9.41 -18.33
CA SER A 481 3.72 8.92 -18.63
C SER A 481 4.79 9.97 -18.36
N GLY A 482 4.46 11.25 -18.49
CA GLY A 482 5.38 12.38 -18.30
C GLY A 482 5.50 12.88 -16.85
N ASP A 483 4.63 12.42 -15.94
CA ASP A 483 4.68 12.84 -14.53
C ASP A 483 5.93 12.28 -13.82
N GLN A 484 6.82 13.19 -13.45
CA GLN A 484 8.10 12.89 -12.77
C GLN A 484 7.93 12.47 -11.31
N CYS A 485 6.69 12.37 -10.80
CA CYS A 485 6.39 11.91 -9.44
C CYS A 485 7.12 12.73 -8.35
N GLU A 486 7.40 14.01 -8.61
CA GLU A 486 8.16 14.87 -7.71
C GLU A 486 7.44 15.15 -6.36
N GLY A 487 6.20 14.67 -6.20
CA GLY A 487 5.40 14.86 -4.99
C GLY A 487 5.19 16.35 -4.70
N ARG A 488 4.98 17.14 -5.77
CA ARG A 488 4.66 18.57 -5.66
C ARG A 488 3.30 18.80 -4.98
N PHE A 489 2.46 17.77 -4.89
CA PHE A 489 1.07 17.87 -4.45
C PHE A 489 0.75 16.97 -3.24
N VAL A 490 1.72 16.81 -2.33
CA VAL A 490 1.55 16.04 -1.09
C VAL A 490 1.09 16.96 0.05
N PHE A 491 0.07 16.49 0.78
CA PHE A 491 -0.48 17.00 2.04
C PHE A 491 0.40 18.01 2.79
N GLY A 492 -0.09 19.25 2.95
CA GLY A 492 0.54 20.26 3.81
C GLY A 492 1.88 20.83 3.30
N ARG A 493 2.31 20.53 2.07
CA ARG A 493 3.36 21.32 1.41
C ARG A 493 2.72 22.56 0.80
N GLU A 494 2.88 23.70 1.48
CA GLU A 494 2.80 24.98 0.79
C GLU A 494 3.80 24.94 -0.36
N SER A 495 3.31 25.10 -1.59
CA SER A 495 4.15 25.39 -2.75
C SER A 495 5.11 26.50 -2.31
N LYS A 496 6.42 26.25 -2.39
CA LYS A 496 7.40 27.33 -2.24
C LYS A 496 7.09 28.30 -3.37
N LYS A 497 6.35 29.38 -3.06
CA LYS A 497 6.18 30.52 -3.95
C LYS A 497 7.53 30.83 -4.56
N ALA A 498 7.55 30.99 -5.89
CA ALA A 498 8.68 31.55 -6.59
C ALA A 498 9.14 32.79 -5.81
N ARG A 499 10.39 32.77 -5.34
CA ARG A 499 10.95 33.86 -4.57
C ARG A 499 10.97 35.08 -5.48
N GLU A 500 10.05 36.01 -5.24
CA GLU A 500 10.25 37.40 -5.63
C GLU A 500 11.55 37.88 -4.99
N SER A 501 12.38 38.44 -5.85
CA SER A 501 13.71 38.93 -5.56
C SER A 501 13.66 40.16 -4.68
N THR A 502 13.74 39.99 -3.37
CA THR A 502 14.13 41.06 -2.45
C THR A 502 14.97 40.53 -1.29
N ASP A 503 16.27 40.81 -1.40
CA ASP A 503 17.21 41.18 -0.33
C ASP A 503 17.16 40.37 0.98
N SER A 504 18.04 39.37 1.15
CA SER A 504 18.68 39.03 2.45
C SER A 504 19.58 37.79 2.38
N ASP A 505 20.80 37.96 1.89
CA ASP A 505 21.87 36.94 1.95
C ASP A 505 22.39 36.64 3.38
N LYS A 506 21.75 37.21 4.42
CA LYS A 506 22.15 37.06 5.83
C LYS A 506 21.40 35.97 6.60
N ASN A 507 20.39 35.32 6.01
CA ASN A 507 19.51 34.37 6.71
C ASN A 507 19.72 32.89 6.35
N ARG A 508 20.78 32.53 5.62
CA ARG A 508 21.01 31.15 5.16
C ARG A 508 21.23 30.15 6.32
N PHE A 509 21.88 30.57 7.41
CA PHE A 509 22.21 29.70 8.54
C PHE A 509 21.09 29.49 9.58
N VAL A 510 19.90 30.08 9.37
CA VAL A 510 18.77 29.96 10.31
C VAL A 510 17.71 28.98 9.81
N ARG A 511 17.67 28.67 8.50
CA ARG A 511 16.65 27.79 7.89
C ARG A 511 16.86 26.29 8.15
N ASP A 512 18.09 25.84 8.42
CA ASP A 512 18.43 24.40 8.54
C ASP A 512 18.40 23.85 9.99
N GLY A 513 17.70 24.49 10.92
CA GLY A 513 17.46 23.97 12.28
C GLY A 513 18.71 23.78 13.17
N THR A 514 19.91 24.00 12.65
CA THR A 514 21.19 23.79 13.34
C THR A 514 21.57 25.02 14.17
N ASN A 515 21.99 24.80 15.41
CA ASN A 515 22.40 25.89 16.31
C ASN A 515 23.76 26.49 15.85
N PRO A 516 23.84 27.79 15.51
CA PRO A 516 25.06 28.40 14.98
C PRO A 516 26.28 28.25 15.90
N LYS A 517 26.06 28.24 17.22
CA LYS A 517 27.16 28.03 18.19
C LYS A 517 27.73 26.62 18.11
N SER A 518 26.88 25.60 17.95
CA SER A 518 27.34 24.21 17.83
C SER A 518 28.00 23.97 16.49
N LEU A 519 27.47 24.55 15.41
CA LEU A 519 28.07 24.44 14.07
C LEU A 519 29.48 25.05 14.05
N LEU A 520 29.66 26.27 14.58
CA LEU A 520 30.98 26.91 14.66
C LEU A 520 31.97 26.08 15.50
N GLN A 521 31.52 25.53 16.63
CA GLN A 521 32.36 24.66 17.46
C GLN A 521 32.76 23.38 16.72
N THR A 522 31.82 22.72 16.04
CA THR A 522 32.11 21.51 15.26
C THR A 522 33.11 21.79 14.13
N LEU A 523 32.97 22.91 13.42
CA LEU A 523 33.91 23.29 12.35
C LEU A 523 35.32 23.55 12.89
N LEU A 524 35.44 24.29 13.99
CA LEU A 524 36.74 24.58 14.62
C LEU A 524 37.42 23.32 15.16
N MET A 525 36.66 22.43 15.81
CA MET A 525 37.21 21.17 16.32
C MET A 525 37.60 20.20 15.20
N ARG A 526 36.82 20.11 14.10
CA ARG A 526 37.21 19.34 12.91
C ARG A 526 38.49 19.89 12.27
N ALA A 527 38.71 21.19 12.34
CA ALA A 527 39.93 21.83 11.87
C ALA A 527 41.10 21.75 12.88
N GLY A 528 40.93 21.03 14.01
CA GLY A 528 41.97 20.80 15.02
C GLY A 528 42.21 21.97 15.98
N HIS A 529 41.30 22.94 16.03
CA HIS A 529 41.42 24.13 16.90
C HIS A 529 40.62 23.98 18.20
N SER A 530 41.01 24.76 19.22
CA SER A 530 40.25 24.86 20.47
C SER A 530 38.85 25.45 20.24
N PRO A 531 37.87 25.09 21.08
CA PRO A 531 36.51 25.59 20.96
C PRO A 531 36.43 27.12 21.09
N PRO A 532 35.48 27.77 20.39
CA PRO A 532 35.36 29.22 20.38
C PRO A 532 34.95 29.76 21.75
N ASN A 533 35.61 30.83 22.21
CA ASN A 533 35.33 31.49 23.48
C ASN A 533 34.33 32.64 23.28
N TYR A 534 33.28 32.73 24.11
CA TYR A 534 32.26 33.76 24.01
C TYR A 534 32.33 34.72 25.19
N LYS A 535 32.35 36.03 24.90
CA LYS A 535 32.27 37.11 25.87
C LYS A 535 31.08 37.99 25.55
N THR A 536 30.37 38.47 26.56
CA THR A 536 29.18 39.32 26.37
C THR A 536 29.28 40.57 27.20
N LYS A 537 29.02 41.72 26.59
CA LYS A 537 29.01 43.03 27.26
C LYS A 537 27.60 43.59 27.30
N HIS A 538 27.16 44.03 28.48
CA HIS A 538 25.91 44.77 28.62
C HIS A 538 26.12 46.23 28.21
N LEU A 539 25.25 46.75 27.34
CA LEU A 539 25.31 48.12 26.82
C LEU A 539 24.39 49.04 27.61
N LYS A 540 24.66 50.35 27.55
CA LYS A 540 23.83 51.38 28.19
C LYS A 540 22.39 51.43 27.64
N THR A 541 22.13 50.81 26.49
CA THR A 541 20.82 50.68 25.83
C THR A 541 19.98 49.50 26.32
N ASN A 542 20.35 48.84 27.43
CA ASN A 542 19.70 47.62 27.94
C ASN A 542 19.75 46.42 26.96
N GLU A 543 20.77 46.38 26.10
CA GLU A 543 21.03 45.30 25.16
C GLU A 543 22.39 44.64 25.43
N PHE A 544 22.54 43.39 25.02
CA PHE A 544 23.78 42.62 25.11
C PHE A 544 24.47 42.58 23.76
N ARG A 545 25.78 42.76 23.75
CA ARG A 545 26.61 42.54 22.56
C ARG A 545 27.53 41.36 22.81
N GLY A 546 27.45 40.35 21.94
CA GLY A 546 28.27 39.16 21.99
C GLY A 546 29.54 39.32 21.17
N LEU A 547 30.62 38.73 21.66
CA LEU A 547 31.91 38.62 21.00
C LEU A 547 32.33 37.15 21.04
N VAL A 548 32.72 36.61 19.91
CA VAL A 548 33.30 35.26 19.80
C VAL A 548 34.76 35.35 19.38
N GLU A 549 35.61 34.60 20.07
CA GLU A 549 37.06 34.63 19.91
C GLU A 549 37.61 33.21 19.66
N PHE A 550 38.38 33.05 18.59
CA PHE A 550 39.13 31.83 18.31
C PHE A 550 40.38 32.18 17.49
N LYS A 551 41.51 31.50 17.76
CA LYS A 551 42.79 31.70 17.05
C LYS A 551 43.24 33.19 16.98
N GLY A 552 42.99 33.97 18.03
CA GLY A 552 43.30 35.40 18.08
C GLY A 552 42.41 36.29 17.21
N MET A 553 41.40 35.73 16.55
CA MET A 553 40.39 36.46 15.79
C MET A 553 39.18 36.74 16.67
N GLN A 554 38.61 37.94 16.57
CA GLN A 554 37.43 38.35 17.33
C GLN A 554 36.33 38.82 16.39
N PHE A 555 35.13 38.26 16.56
CA PHE A 555 33.95 38.62 15.80
C PHE A 555 32.88 39.15 16.75
N VAL A 556 32.31 40.30 16.40
CA VAL A 556 31.37 41.02 17.26
C VAL A 556 30.00 41.01 16.60
N GLY A 557 29.03 40.40 17.29
CA GLY A 557 27.64 40.40 16.85
C GLY A 557 26.94 41.74 17.09
N LYS A 558 25.76 41.90 16.50
CA LYS A 558 24.91 43.07 16.75
C LYS A 558 24.33 43.03 18.18
N PRO A 559 23.97 44.19 18.75
CA PRO A 559 23.24 44.25 20.02
C PRO A 559 21.93 43.45 19.94
N LYS A 560 21.64 42.65 20.98
CA LYS A 560 20.40 41.88 21.11
C LYS A 560 19.83 41.99 22.52
N LYS A 561 18.53 41.76 22.64
CA LYS A 561 17.78 41.85 23.91
C LYS A 561 18.20 40.82 24.98
N ASN A 562 18.83 39.71 24.60
CA ASN A 562 19.28 38.65 25.52
C ASN A 562 20.73 38.25 25.21
N LYS A 563 21.51 37.98 26.26
CA LYS A 563 22.87 37.42 26.21
C LYS A 563 23.01 36.24 25.24
N GLN A 564 22.10 35.26 25.29
CA GLN A 564 22.18 34.07 24.42
C GLN A 564 21.98 34.40 22.94
N LEU A 565 21.10 35.35 22.62
CA LEU A 565 20.87 35.81 21.25
C LEU A 565 22.06 36.63 20.74
N ALA A 566 22.70 37.40 21.62
CA ALA A 566 23.89 38.18 21.28
C ALA A 566 25.10 37.28 20.96
N GLU A 567 25.28 36.19 21.72
CA GLU A 567 26.31 35.17 21.42
C GLU A 567 26.00 34.41 20.13
N ARG A 568 24.72 34.09 19.87
CA ARG A 568 24.29 33.45 18.62
C ARG A 568 24.56 34.33 17.41
N ASP A 569 24.31 35.63 17.52
CA ASP A 569 24.56 36.59 16.43
C ASP A 569 26.08 36.73 16.17
N ALA A 570 26.89 36.77 17.22
CA ALA A 570 28.36 36.74 17.08
C ALA A 570 28.87 35.47 16.39
N ALA A 571 28.26 34.31 16.69
CA ALA A 571 28.58 33.04 16.01
C ALA A 571 28.21 33.07 14.52
N ILE A 572 27.10 33.73 14.16
CA ILE A 572 26.68 33.88 12.76
C ILE A 572 27.67 34.75 11.99
N GLU A 573 28.16 35.86 12.57
CA GLU A 573 29.17 36.71 11.94
C GLU A 573 30.50 35.95 11.73
N ALA A 574 30.91 35.14 12.71
CA ALA A 574 32.07 34.26 12.57
C ALA A 574 31.89 33.18 11.48
N LEU A 575 30.71 32.56 11.40
CA LEU A 575 30.38 31.58 10.37
C LEU A 575 30.34 32.21 8.99
N ALA A 576 29.73 33.39 8.85
CA ALA A 576 29.69 34.13 7.59
C ALA A 576 31.10 34.42 7.09
N TRP A 577 32.02 34.83 7.97
CA TRP A 577 33.44 35.00 7.63
C TRP A 577 34.10 33.70 7.15
N LEU A 578 33.80 32.58 7.81
CA LEU A 578 34.29 31.25 7.39
C LEU A 578 33.71 30.81 6.05
N THR A 579 32.57 31.34 5.60
CA THR A 579 31.86 30.87 4.40
C THR A 579 31.80 31.88 3.25
N HIS A 580 32.46 33.04 3.33
CA HIS A 580 32.42 34.02 2.25
C HIS A 580 33.05 33.47 0.94
N THR A 581 32.20 33.25 -0.06
CA THR A 581 32.55 33.00 -1.47
C THR A 581 33.16 34.26 -2.08
N SER A 582 34.36 34.16 -2.66
CA SER A 582 34.92 35.22 -3.50
C SER A 582 34.03 35.41 -4.72
N SER A 583 33.40 36.57 -4.82
CA SER A 583 32.68 37.05 -5.98
C SER A 583 33.60 37.13 -7.21
N ASN A 584 33.45 36.21 -8.17
CA ASN A 584 33.74 36.36 -9.60
C ASN A 584 33.25 35.13 -10.42
N ILE A 585 32.04 35.26 -10.99
CA ILE A 585 31.49 34.72 -12.27
C ILE A 585 31.93 33.32 -12.79
N HIS A 586 31.02 32.32 -12.79
CA HIS A 586 30.29 31.73 -13.95
C HIS A 586 29.48 30.48 -13.52
N ASP A 587 28.48 30.15 -14.32
CA ASP A 587 27.35 29.23 -14.11
C ASP A 587 27.64 27.78 -13.64
N GLU A 588 26.56 27.16 -13.15
CA GLU A 588 26.32 25.73 -12.88
C GLU A 588 27.18 25.05 -11.79
N ASP A 589 26.62 24.86 -10.57
CA ASP A 589 26.45 23.53 -9.95
C ASP A 589 25.75 23.62 -8.56
N ASN A 590 24.90 22.64 -8.24
CA ASN A 590 24.18 22.51 -6.96
C ASN A 590 24.93 21.54 -6.02
N SER A 591 26.21 21.81 -5.76
CA SER A 591 27.02 21.03 -4.81
C SER A 591 26.90 21.55 -3.37
N PRO A 592 27.10 20.70 -2.33
CA PRO A 592 27.10 21.13 -0.93
C PRO A 592 28.21 22.16 -0.69
N PRO A 593 28.08 23.05 0.32
CA PRO A 593 28.97 24.19 0.51
C PRO A 593 30.44 23.75 0.57
N ASP A 594 31.20 24.11 -0.45
CA ASP A 594 32.61 23.79 -0.56
C ASP A 594 33.43 24.56 0.49
N VAL A 595 34.50 23.93 0.96
CA VAL A 595 35.36 24.45 2.02
C VAL A 595 36.09 25.69 1.49
N THR A 596 35.73 26.87 2.00
CA THR A 596 36.31 28.12 1.52
C THR A 596 37.82 28.23 1.77
N ASP A 597 38.45 29.13 1.03
CA ASP A 597 39.86 29.52 1.17
C ASP A 597 40.23 29.95 2.61
N ASN A 598 39.27 30.47 3.37
CA ASN A 598 39.45 30.85 4.77
C ASN A 598 39.50 29.65 5.72
N MET A 599 38.73 28.59 5.44
CA MET A 599 38.85 27.30 6.14
C MET A 599 40.15 26.57 5.80
N LEU A 600 40.65 26.66 4.55
CA LEU A 600 41.95 26.13 4.16
C LEU A 600 43.12 26.84 4.86
N LYS A 601 43.02 28.16 5.07
CA LYS A 601 43.96 28.94 5.92
C LYS A 601 43.94 28.50 7.38
N LEU A 602 42.81 28.00 7.88
CA LEU A 602 42.71 27.40 9.22
C LEU A 602 43.35 26.01 9.29
N LEU A 603 43.35 25.25 8.19
CA LEU A 603 43.90 23.89 8.06
C LEU A 603 45.40 23.86 7.69
N GLY A 604 46.04 25.00 7.41
CA GLY A 604 47.49 25.11 7.18
C GLY A 604 48.01 24.53 5.86
N LYS A 605 47.16 24.18 4.89
CA LYS A 605 47.57 23.58 3.61
C LYS A 605 47.65 24.65 2.50
N ARG A 606 48.88 24.95 2.01
CA ARG A 606 49.09 25.79 0.82
C ARG A 606 48.73 25.05 -0.47
N HIS A 607 48.05 25.75 -1.38
CA HIS A 607 47.63 25.25 -2.70
C HIS A 607 48.85 25.04 -3.62
N ARG A 608 49.04 23.83 -4.17
CA ARG A 608 50.01 23.57 -5.26
C ARG A 608 49.34 23.97 -6.58
N SER A 609 49.83 25.03 -7.22
CA SER A 609 49.35 25.44 -8.55
C SER A 609 49.76 24.41 -9.61
N LYS A 610 48.79 23.92 -10.38
CA LYS A 610 49.06 23.19 -11.63
C LYS A 610 49.44 24.21 -12.70
N ARG A 611 50.71 24.22 -13.08
CA ARG A 611 51.21 24.78 -14.34
C ARG A 611 50.48 24.10 -15.51
N ARG A 612 49.79 24.88 -16.35
CA ARG A 612 49.55 24.55 -17.75
C ARG A 612 50.83 24.90 -18.53
N SER A 613 51.34 23.97 -19.32
CA SER A 613 52.17 24.26 -20.47
C SER A 613 51.82 23.27 -21.57
N SER A 614 51.24 23.84 -22.64
CA SER A 614 51.43 23.54 -24.07
C SER A 614 52.04 22.20 -24.44
#